data_AF-A0A5E7AMF2-F1
#
_entry.id   AF-A0A5E7AMF2-F1
#
_cell.length_a   1.000
_cell.length_b   1.000
_cell.length_c   1.000
_cell.angle_alpha   90.00
_cell.angle_beta   90.00
_cell.angle_gamma   90.00
#
_symmetry.space_group_name_H-M   'P 1'
#
loop_
_entity.id
_entity.type
_entity.pdbx_description
1 polymer ?
#
loop_
_entity_poly.entity_id
_entity_poly.type
_entity_poly.pdbx_seq_one_letter_code
_entity_poly.pdbx_strand_id
1 'polypeptide(L)' 'MVEMVKNVARQLGNTPAVCRKCYIHPAVLDGFLLGALAELPRPRTRKGLRAEEVALAIFLEKMASIQPTN' A
#
# COMPACT_ATOMS: atom_id res chain seq x y z
N MET A 1 12.27 -2.28 -3.63
CA MET A 1 11.29 -1.24 -3.99
C MET A 1 11.27 -0.92 -5.48
N VAL A 2 12.39 -0.49 -6.09
CA VAL A 2 12.47 -0.16 -7.53
C VAL A 2 11.98 -1.31 -8.42
N GLU A 3 12.40 -2.54 -8.13
CA GLU A 3 12.00 -3.70 -8.92
C GLU A 3 10.50 -4.03 -8.79
N MET A 4 9.93 -3.87 -7.59
CA MET A 4 8.50 -4.04 -7.36
C MET A 4 7.69 -3.06 -8.23
N VAL A 5 8.06 -1.78 -8.22
CA VAL A 5 7.38 -0.75 -9.03
C VAL A 5 7.50 -1.06 -10.53
N LYS A 6 8.68 -1.49 -11.00
CA LYS A 6 8.87 -1.89 -12.40
C LYS A 6 7.98 -3.07 -12.79
N ASN A 7 7.84 -4.06 -11.91
CA ASN A 7 7.01 -5.23 -12.18
C ASN A 7 5.53 -4.88 -12.24
N VAL A 8 5.03 -4.08 -11.29
CA VAL A 8 3.63 -3.63 -11.29
C VAL A 8 3.36 -2.70 -12.48
N ALA A 9 4.30 -1.81 -12.81
CA ALA A 9 4.21 -0.95 -13.99
C ALA A 9 4.06 -1.77 -15.28
N ARG A 10 4.85 -2.85 -15.43
CA ARG A 10 4.76 -3.77 -16.57
C ARG A 10 3.41 -4.48 -16.63
N GLN A 11 2.90 -4.97 -15.50
CA GLN A 11 1.59 -5.64 -15.44
C GLN A 11 0.44 -4.71 -15.81
N LEU A 12 0.54 -3.43 -15.43
CA LEU A 12 -0.47 -2.42 -15.70
C LEU A 12 -0.29 -1.70 -17.04
N GLY A 13 0.74 -2.04 -17.84
CA GLY A 13 1.03 -1.39 -19.11
C GLY A 13 1.44 0.09 -19.00
N ASN A 14 2.04 0.48 -17.87
CA ASN A 14 2.41 1.86 -17.55
C ASN A 14 3.92 2.02 -17.36
N THR A 15 4.43 3.27 -17.38
CA THR A 15 5.82 3.53 -16.98
C THR A 15 5.99 3.45 -15.45
N PRO A 16 7.20 3.14 -14.92
CA PRO A 16 7.42 3.13 -13.47
C PRO A 16 7.06 4.45 -12.78
N ALA A 17 7.29 5.58 -13.45
CA ALA A 17 6.94 6.91 -12.95
C ALA A 17 5.41 7.08 -12.81
N VAL A 18 4.63 6.67 -13.83
CA VAL A 18 3.16 6.72 -13.80
C VAL A 18 2.60 5.73 -12.78
N CYS A 19 3.11 4.50 -12.74
CA CYS A 19 2.70 3.49 -11.76
C CYS A 19 2.88 4.01 -10.31
N ARG A 20 4.05 4.56 -10.00
CA ARG A 20 4.34 5.12 -8.67
C ARG A 20 3.42 6.30 -8.33
N LYS A 21 3.12 7.18 -9.29
CA LYS A 21 2.35 8.41 -9.03
C LYS A 21 0.84 8.17 -8.96
N CYS A 22 0.31 7.26 -9.79
CA CYS A 22 -1.14 7.15 -10.02
C CYS A 22 -1.77 5.86 -9.50
N TYR A 23 -0.98 4.80 -9.26
CA TYR A 23 -1.50 3.49 -8.86
C TYR A 23 -1.10 3.07 -7.44
N ILE A 24 0.04 3.55 -6.95
CA ILE A 24 0.53 3.19 -5.62
C ILE A 24 0.28 4.35 -4.66
N HIS A 25 -0.47 4.09 -3.58
CA HIS A 25 -0.66 5.07 -2.53
C HIS A 25 0.68 5.37 -1.83
N PRO A 26 1.09 6.64 -1.66
CA PRO A 26 2.41 7.01 -1.14
C PRO A 26 2.68 6.42 0.24
N ALA A 27 1.67 6.40 1.12
CA ALA A 27 1.80 5.83 2.45
C ALA A 27 2.22 4.34 2.45
N VAL A 28 1.89 3.56 1.41
CA VAL A 28 2.33 2.15 1.32
C VAL A 28 3.83 2.07 1.07
N LEU A 29 4.36 2.97 0.23
CA LEU A 29 5.79 3.06 -0.05
C LEU A 29 6.56 3.53 1.19
N ASP A 30 6.05 4.58 1.85
CA ASP A 30 6.68 5.13 3.05
C ASP A 30 6.61 4.12 4.22
N GLY A 31 5.46 3.47 4.41
CA GLY A 31 5.29 2.43 5.42
C GLY A 31 6.17 1.20 5.18
N PHE A 32 6.49 0.88 3.92
CA PHE A 32 7.47 -0.16 3.61
C PHE A 32 8.89 0.28 4.02
N LEU A 33 9.27 1.52 3.69
CA LEU A 33 10.59 2.06 4.01
C LEU A 33 10.81 2.22 5.53
N LEU A 34 9.77 2.59 6.26
CA LEU A 34 9.78 2.78 7.71
C LEU A 34 9.58 1.46 8.48
N GLY A 35 9.37 0.32 7.80
CA GLY A 35 9.10 -0.97 8.44
C GLY A 35 7.68 -1.12 9.01
N ALA A 36 6.86 -0.06 9.01
CA ALA A 36 5.51 -0.04 9.56
C ALA A 36 4.57 -1.11 8.95
N LEU A 37 4.78 -1.51 7.68
CA LEU A 37 4.01 -2.60 7.08
C LEU A 37 4.29 -3.96 7.75
N ALA A 38 5.50 -4.19 8.24
CA ALA A 38 5.88 -5.44 8.90
C ALA A 38 5.29 -5.55 10.32
N GLU A 39 4.94 -4.42 10.93
CA GLU A 39 4.32 -4.33 12.25
C GLU A 39 2.79 -4.51 12.23
N LEU A 40 2.19 -4.65 11.03
CA LEU A 40 0.75 -4.85 10.93
C LEU A 40 0.33 -6.14 11.63
N PRO A 41 -0.73 -6.09 12.46
CA PRO A 41 -1.24 -7.29 13.09
C PRO A 41 -1.72 -8.26 12.02
N ARG A 42 -1.63 -9.57 12.30
CA ARG A 42 -2.16 -10.59 11.40
C ARG A 42 -3.64 -10.34 11.15
N PRO A 43 -4.04 -9.97 9.92
CA PRO A 43 -5.42 -9.62 9.63
C PRO A 43 -6.30 -10.87 9.67
N ARG A 44 -7.50 -10.74 10.24
CA ARG A 44 -8.54 -11.77 10.11
C ARG A 44 -9.29 -11.51 8.82
N THR A 45 -9.63 -12.57 8.08
CA THR A 45 -10.48 -12.44 6.90
C THR A 45 -11.82 -11.82 7.29
N ARG A 46 -12.32 -10.93 6.43
CA ARG A 46 -13.66 -10.32 6.56
C ARG A 46 -14.50 -10.77 5.36
N LYS A 47 -15.83 -10.76 5.50
CA LYS A 47 -16.72 -11.15 4.41
C LYS A 47 -16.42 -10.31 3.16
N GLY A 48 -16.00 -10.95 2.08
CA GLY A 48 -15.66 -10.30 0.81
C GLY A 48 -14.24 -9.74 0.69
N LEU A 49 -13.37 -9.93 1.69
CA LEU A 49 -11.97 -9.46 1.66
C LEU A 49 -10.99 -10.58 2.05
N ARG A 50 -9.90 -10.68 1.28
CA ARG A 50 -8.73 -11.49 1.64
C ARG A 50 -7.99 -10.88 2.83
N ALA A 51 -7.15 -11.68 3.47
CA ALA A 51 -6.39 -11.25 4.63
C ALA A 51 -5.52 -10.02 4.31
N GLU A 52 -4.86 -10.03 3.16
CA GLU A 52 -3.97 -8.94 2.69
C GLU A 52 -4.75 -7.64 2.43
N GLU A 53 -5.98 -7.76 1.91
CA GLU A 53 -6.86 -6.62 1.67
C GLU A 53 -7.33 -5.99 2.99
N VAL A 54 -7.61 -6.81 4.00
CA VAL A 54 -7.93 -6.32 5.35
C VAL A 54 -6.73 -5.62 5.98
N ALA A 55 -5.52 -6.17 5.86
CA ALA A 55 -4.31 -5.50 6.36
C ALA A 55 -4.06 -4.16 5.66
N LEU A 56 -4.22 -4.10 4.34
CA LEU A 56 -4.06 -2.87 3.57
C LEU A 56 -5.09 -1.82 3.98
N ALA A 57 -6.36 -2.20 4.15
CA ALA A 57 -7.41 -1.30 4.60
C ALA A 57 -7.11 -0.73 5.99
N ILE A 58 -6.75 -1.58 6.96
CA ILE A 58 -6.36 -1.15 8.31
C ILE A 58 -5.17 -0.19 8.27
N PHE A 59 -4.17 -0.49 7.44
CA PHE A 59 -3.00 0.37 7.30
C PHE A 59 -3.39 1.75 6.77
N LEU A 60 -4.17 1.81 5.70
CA LEU A 60 -4.58 3.08 5.09
C LEU A 60 -5.51 3.89 5.99
N GLU A 61 -6.44 3.24 6.71
CA GLU A 61 -7.29 3.88 7.72
C GLU A 61 -6.46 4.53 8.84
N LYS A 62 -5.45 3.81 9.35
CA LYS A 62 -4.51 4.36 10.35
C LYS A 62 -3.71 5.53 9.81
N MET A 63 -3.27 5.48 8.55
CA MET A 63 -2.51 6.59 7.96
C MET A 63 -3.40 7.81 7.72
N ALA A 64 -4.66 7.60 7.33
CA ALA A 64 -5.63 8.68 7.17
C ALA A 64 -5.97 9.38 8.49
N SER A 65 -5.96 8.67 9.62
CA SER A 65 -6.19 9.30 10.94
C SER A 65 -4.98 10.05 11.51
N ILE A 66 -3.78 9.77 11.01
CA ILE A 66 -2.52 10.42 11.46
C ILE A 66 -2.23 11.70 10.65
N GLN A 67 -2.70 11.79 9.42
CA GLN A 67 -2.55 12.99 8.58
C GLN A 67 -3.57 14.05 9.04
N PRO A 68 -3.15 15.25 9.53
CA PRO A 68 -4.08 16.36 9.65
C PRO A 68 -4.56 16.71 8.23
N THR A 69 -5.87 16.65 8.04
CA THR A 69 -6.54 17.11 6.82
C THR A 69 -6.08 18.52 6.50
N ASN A 70 -5.40 18.68 5.36
CA ASN A 70 -5.07 19.97 4.78
C ASN A 70 -6.24 20.43 3.90
#